data_AF-A0A927TWP6-F1
#
_entry.id   AF-A0A927TWP6-F1
#
_cell.length_a   1.000
_cell.length_b   1.000
_cell.length_c   1.000
_cell.angle_alpha   90.00
_cell.angle_beta   90.00
_cell.angle_gamma   90.00
#
_symmetry.space_group_name_H-M   'P 1'
#
loop_
_entity.id
_entity.type
_entity.pdbx_description
1 polymer ?
#
loop_
_entity_poly.entity_id
_entity_poly.type
_entity_poly.pdbx_seq_one_letter_code
_entity_poly.pdbx_strand_id
1 'polypeptide(L)'
;MSIKDKILQAENTTWVTDGMSDVEIKTTIELARISAKIESCRLDMGMTQQEFADYMGVSQGMVSKWESRAYNFTIRSLNEIFSKLNLECTITISKAGTPKVSSINSKNVRG
;
A
#
# COMPACT_ATOMS: atom_id res chain seq x y z
N MET A 1 -28.75 7.78 -11.65
CA MET A 1 -27.51 6.99 -11.49
C MET A 1 -27.18 6.85 -10.02
N SER A 2 -26.99 5.60 -9.58
CA SER A 2 -26.49 5.25 -8.25
C SER A 2 -25.02 5.65 -8.08
N ILE A 3 -24.54 5.77 -6.84
CA ILE A 3 -23.12 6.00 -6.54
C ILE A 3 -22.25 4.91 -7.20
N LYS A 4 -22.72 3.66 -7.23
CA LYS A 4 -22.03 2.55 -7.88
C LYS A 4 -21.86 2.77 -9.39
N ASP A 5 -22.89 3.28 -10.06
CA ASP A 5 -22.86 3.57 -11.50
C ASP A 5 -21.86 4.69 -11.82
N LYS A 6 -21.80 5.70 -10.94
CA LYS A 6 -20.86 6.83 -11.09
C LYS A 6 -19.41 6.41 -10.88
N ILE A 7 -19.14 5.49 -9.96
CA ILE A 7 -17.78 4.96 -9.73
C ILE A 7 -17.32 4.12 -10.94
N LEU A 8 -18.21 3.32 -11.51
CA LEU A 8 -17.90 2.50 -12.69
C LEU A 8 -17.64 3.33 -13.96
N GLN A 9 -18.22 4.52 -14.05
CA GLN A 9 -18.07 5.45 -15.17
C GLN A 9 -16.99 6.50 -14.97
N ALA A 10 -16.36 6.56 -13.79
CA ALA A 10 -15.30 7.52 -13.53
C ALA A 10 -14.07 7.17 -14.38
N GLU A 11 -13.55 8.15 -15.13
CA GLU A 11 -12.29 7.97 -15.84
C GLU A 11 -11.13 7.87 -14.84
N ASN A 12 -10.24 6.91 -15.09
CA ASN A 12 -9.00 6.80 -14.32
C ASN A 12 -8.06 7.94 -14.73
N THR A 13 -7.91 8.93 -13.87
CA THR A 13 -7.00 10.06 -14.11
C THR A 13 -5.64 9.83 -13.45
N THR A 14 -4.56 10.04 -14.20
CA THR A 14 -3.16 9.88 -13.75
C THR A 14 -2.53 11.15 -13.17
N TRP A 15 -3.29 12.24 -13.01
CA TRP A 15 -2.75 13.54 -12.59
C TRP A 15 -1.97 13.50 -11.26
N VAL A 16 -2.32 12.57 -10.36
CA VAL A 16 -1.65 12.38 -9.07
C VAL A 16 -0.25 11.78 -9.21
N THR A 17 -0.02 10.97 -10.25
CA THR A 17 1.23 10.26 -10.50
C THR A 17 2.01 10.82 -11.68
N ASP A 18 1.55 11.94 -12.24
CA ASP A 18 2.20 12.58 -13.38
C ASP A 18 3.61 13.05 -12.98
N GLY A 19 4.61 12.70 -13.79
CA GLY A 19 6.02 12.96 -13.50
C GLY A 19 6.69 12.03 -12.45
N MET A 20 5.98 11.06 -11.87
CA MET A 20 6.59 10.04 -11.00
C MET A 20 7.07 8.84 -11.83
N SER A 21 8.20 8.23 -11.44
CA SER A 21 8.65 6.98 -12.05
C SER A 21 7.77 5.79 -11.61
N ASP A 22 7.66 4.78 -12.46
CA ASP A 22 6.96 3.53 -12.11
C ASP A 22 7.52 2.88 -10.82
N VAL A 23 8.82 3.04 -10.57
CA VAL A 23 9.51 2.53 -9.38
C VAL A 23 9.04 3.29 -8.13
N GLU A 24 8.94 4.62 -8.20
CA GLU A 24 8.44 5.43 -7.09
C GLU A 24 6.97 5.12 -6.80
N ILE A 25 6.13 5.10 -7.84
CA ILE A 25 4.71 4.77 -7.70
C ILE A 25 4.55 3.39 -7.03
N LYS A 26 5.28 2.38 -7.51
CA LYS A 26 5.24 1.04 -6.92
C LYS A 26 5.73 1.03 -5.49
N THR A 27 6.82 1.73 -5.19
CA THR A 27 7.38 1.82 -3.83
C THR A 27 6.38 2.45 -2.87
N THR A 28 5.75 3.57 -3.27
CA THR A 28 4.71 4.25 -2.47
C THR A 28 3.52 3.33 -2.22
N ILE A 29 3.06 2.58 -3.24
CA ILE A 29 1.95 1.63 -3.10
C ILE A 29 2.30 0.52 -2.11
N GLU A 30 3.49 -0.10 -2.22
CA GLU A 30 3.86 -1.20 -1.31
C GLU A 30 4.07 -0.70 0.13
N LEU A 31 4.70 0.47 0.32
CA LEU A 31 4.82 1.09 1.65
C LEU A 31 3.45 1.40 2.25
N ALA A 32 2.51 1.90 1.45
CA ALA A 32 1.15 2.16 1.90
C ALA A 32 0.45 0.88 2.38
N ARG A 33 0.57 -0.23 1.64
CA ARG A 33 -0.01 -1.52 1.99
C ARG A 33 0.58 -2.10 3.27
N ILE A 34 1.91 -2.10 3.38
CA ILE A 34 2.61 -2.61 4.57
C ILE A 34 2.21 -1.80 5.80
N SER A 35 2.28 -0.48 5.72
CA SER A 35 1.96 0.42 6.84
C SER A 35 0.51 0.26 7.28
N ALA A 36 -0.43 0.23 6.34
CA ALA A 36 -1.85 0.02 6.63
C ALA A 36 -2.10 -1.36 7.25
N LYS A 37 -1.38 -2.41 6.83
CA LYS A 37 -1.54 -3.73 7.43
C LYS A 37 -1.05 -3.76 8.89
N ILE A 38 0.08 -3.12 9.20
CA ILE A 38 0.58 -2.99 10.57
C ILE A 38 -0.43 -2.21 11.43
N GLU A 39 -0.89 -1.05 10.94
CA GLU A 39 -1.88 -0.21 11.63
C GLU A 39 -3.20 -0.97 11.89
N SER A 40 -3.71 -1.70 10.89
CA SER A 40 -4.91 -2.53 11.05
C SER A 40 -4.72 -3.58 12.14
N CYS A 41 -3.60 -4.31 12.16
CA CYS A 41 -3.36 -5.32 13.20
C CYS A 41 -3.34 -4.70 14.60
N ARG A 42 -2.70 -3.53 14.75
CA ARG A 42 -2.72 -2.79 16.01
C ARG A 42 -4.15 -2.41 16.44
N LEU A 43 -4.94 -1.88 15.52
CA LEU A 43 -6.32 -1.46 15.80
C LEU A 43 -7.23 -2.66 16.11
N ASP A 44 -7.06 -3.78 15.41
CA ASP A 44 -7.79 -5.03 15.65
C ASP A 44 -7.47 -5.62 17.03
N MET A 45 -6.26 -5.39 17.53
CA MET A 45 -5.83 -5.73 18.90
C MET A 45 -6.29 -4.71 19.95
N GLY A 46 -6.94 -3.61 19.55
CA GLY A 46 -7.41 -2.55 20.45
C GLY A 46 -6.29 -1.76 21.13
N MET A 47 -5.10 -1.71 20.53
CA MET A 47 -3.92 -1.11 21.14
C MET A 47 -3.66 0.33 20.65
N THR A 48 -3.22 1.19 21.56
CA THR A 48 -2.55 2.45 21.24
C THR A 48 -1.19 2.19 20.58
N GLN A 49 -0.59 3.20 19.94
CA GLN A 49 0.76 3.06 19.37
C GLN A 49 1.81 2.75 20.44
N GLN A 50 1.64 3.22 21.68
CA GLN A 50 2.56 2.91 22.77
C GLN A 50 2.43 1.46 23.20
N GLU A 51 1.21 0.97 23.45
CA GLU A 51 0.98 -0.44 23.83
C GLU A 51 1.45 -1.40 22.74
N PHE A 52 1.25 -1.05 21.48
CA PHE A 52 1.76 -1.83 20.36
C PHE A 52 3.28 -1.78 20.28
N ALA A 53 3.91 -0.65 20.59
CA ALA A 53 5.36 -0.56 20.65
C ALA A 53 5.94 -1.46 21.75
N ASP A 54 5.31 -1.46 22.92
CA ASP A 54 5.68 -2.33 24.04
C ASP A 54 5.50 -3.80 23.65
N TYR A 55 4.36 -4.14 23.02
CA TYR A 55 4.11 -5.48 22.47
C TYR A 55 5.20 -5.87 21.47
N MET A 56 5.56 -5.00 20.53
CA MET A 56 6.54 -5.26 19.48
C MET A 56 7.99 -5.23 19.99
N GLY A 57 8.26 -4.62 21.14
CA GLY A 57 9.61 -4.47 21.71
C GLY A 57 10.41 -3.35 21.05
N VAL A 58 9.75 -2.28 20.62
CA VAL A 58 10.34 -1.11 19.97
C VAL A 58 9.84 0.18 20.63
N SER A 59 10.32 1.35 20.21
CA SER A 59 9.80 2.63 20.69
C SER A 59 8.48 3.01 20.00
N GLN A 60 7.62 3.80 20.66
CA GLN A 60 6.39 4.33 20.05
C GLN A 60 6.69 5.19 18.81
N GLY A 61 7.80 5.93 18.81
CA GLY A 61 8.26 6.67 17.63
C GLY A 61 8.57 5.75 16.43
N MET A 62 9.04 4.52 16.68
CA MET A 62 9.23 3.53 15.63
C MET A 62 7.89 3.05 15.05
N VAL A 63 6.90 2.76 15.90
CA VAL A 63 5.54 2.40 15.46
C VAL A 63 4.90 3.53 14.66
N SER A 64 5.01 4.78 15.14
CA SER A 64 4.54 5.95 14.40
C SER A 64 5.19 6.05 13.02
N LYS A 65 6.49 5.75 12.92
CA LYS A 65 7.22 5.73 11.64
C LYS A 65 6.78 4.58 10.74
N TRP A 66 6.48 3.41 11.28
CA TRP A 66 5.93 2.28 10.53
C TRP A 66 4.56 2.61 9.93
N GLU A 67 3.69 3.28 10.68
CA GLU A 67 2.33 3.60 10.24
C GLU A 67 2.27 4.83 9.31
N SER A 68 3.30 5.68 9.32
CA SER A 68 3.37 6.89 8.49
C SER A 68 3.78 6.67 7.03
N ARG A 69 4.12 5.44 6.63
CA ARG A 69 4.59 5.09 5.26
C ARG A 69 5.95 5.67 4.89
N ALA A 70 6.64 6.31 5.84
CA ALA A 70 7.97 6.90 5.66
C ALA A 70 9.12 5.98 6.08
N TYR A 71 8.82 4.73 6.44
CA TYR A 71 9.82 3.76 6.85
C TYR A 71 10.19 2.80 5.72
N ASN A 72 11.47 2.79 5.33
CA ASN A 72 12.02 1.79 4.43
C ASN A 72 12.32 0.50 5.20
N PHE A 73 11.40 -0.45 5.15
CA PHE A 73 11.56 -1.73 5.82
C PHE A 73 12.64 -2.60 5.16
N THR A 74 13.37 -3.34 5.98
CA THR A 74 14.17 -4.47 5.50
C THR A 74 13.29 -5.72 5.42
N ILE A 75 13.67 -6.69 4.57
CA ILE A 75 12.97 -7.99 4.51
C ILE A 75 12.97 -8.68 5.89
N ARG A 76 14.10 -8.61 6.62
CA ARG A 76 14.19 -9.14 7.99
C ARG A 76 13.15 -8.52 8.92
N SER A 77 13.08 -7.19 8.97
CA SER A 77 12.13 -6.50 9.84
C SER A 77 10.67 -6.82 9.49
N LEU A 78 10.34 -6.98 8.19
CA LEU A 78 8.99 -7.40 7.79
C LEU A 78 8.66 -8.80 8.32
N ASN A 79 9.57 -9.74 8.15
CA ASN A 79 9.37 -11.11 8.65
C ASN A 79 9.25 -11.15 10.17
N GLU A 80 10.05 -10.38 10.90
CA GLU A 80 9.97 -10.30 12.37
C GLU A 80 8.63 -9.70 12.82
N ILE A 81 8.20 -8.59 12.20
CA ILE A 81 6.92 -7.94 12.50
C ILE A 81 5.76 -8.89 12.24
N PHE A 82 5.67 -9.46 11.04
CA PHE A 82 4.54 -10.29 10.66
C PHE A 82 4.52 -11.63 11.37
N SER A 83 5.69 -12.24 11.63
CA SER A 83 5.79 -13.45 12.46
C SER A 83 5.24 -13.21 13.87
N LYS A 84 5.58 -12.08 14.49
CA LYS A 84 5.09 -11.71 15.81
C LYS A 84 3.57 -11.48 15.84
N LEU A 85 3.02 -10.96 14.74
CA LEU A 85 1.57 -10.81 14.53
C LEU A 85 0.87 -12.11 14.12
N ASN A 86 1.58 -13.25 14.09
CA ASN A 86 1.08 -14.54 13.61
C ASN A 86 0.54 -14.47 12.17
N LEU A 87 1.26 -13.74 11.30
CA LEU A 87 0.99 -13.56 9.88
C LEU A 87 2.17 -14.05 9.04
N GLU A 88 1.86 -14.64 7.89
CA GLU A 88 2.88 -14.98 6.90
C GLU A 88 3.18 -13.78 5.99
N CYS A 89 4.46 -13.50 5.78
CA CYS A 89 4.92 -12.51 4.80
C CYS A 89 5.60 -13.24 3.64
N THR A 90 4.99 -13.21 2.46
CA THR A 90 5.53 -13.85 1.25
C THR A 90 5.94 -12.79 0.22
N ILE A 91 7.08 -13.02 -0.44
CA ILE A 91 7.54 -12.20 -1.56
C ILE A 91 7.36 -13.00 -2.85
N THR A 92 6.62 -12.45 -3.81
CA THR A 92 6.41 -13.07 -5.12
C THR A 92 7.14 -12.29 -6.20
N ILE A 93 7.98 -12.98 -6.97
CA ILE A 93 8.66 -12.44 -8.14
C ILE A 93 7.99 -13.04 -9.37
N SER A 94 7.43 -12.19 -10.21
CA SER A 94 6.82 -12.60 -11.47
C SER A 94 7.32 -11.69 -12.59
N LYS A 95 7.25 -12.17 -13.83
CA LYS A 95 7.49 -11.33 -15.00
C LYS A 95 6.56 -10.14 -14.88
N ALA A 96 7.11 -8.92 -14.98
CA ALA A 96 6.28 -7.73 -15.10
C ALA A 96 5.26 -8.02 -16.21
N GLY A 97 3.97 -8.02 -15.86
CA GLY A 97 2.94 -7.98 -16.89
C GLY A 97 3.32 -6.86 -17.83
N THR A 98 3.13 -7.04 -19.14
CA THR A 98 3.16 -5.89 -20.05
C THR A 98 2.36 -4.79 -19.37
N PRO A 99 2.91 -3.57 -19.18
CA PRO A 99 2.12 -2.48 -18.65
C PRO A 99 0.83 -2.52 -19.44
N LYS A 100 -0.30 -2.79 -18.77
CA LYS A 100 -1.55 -2.35 -19.34
C LYS A 100 -1.46 -0.84 -19.21
N VAL A 101 -0.74 -0.21 -20.14
CA VAL A 101 -1.27 1.01 -20.73
C VAL A 101 -2.67 0.56 -21.10
N SER A 102 -3.64 1.01 -20.32
CA SER A 102 -5.04 0.89 -20.68
C SER A 102 -5.20 1.69 -21.95
N SER A 103 -4.82 1.09 -23.08
CA SER A 103 -5.24 1.50 -24.41
C SER A 103 -6.73 1.24 -24.45
N ILE A 104 -7.51 2.19 -23.96
CA ILE A 104 -8.90 2.32 -24.39
C ILE A 104 -8.86 3.31 -25.54
N ASN A 105 -8.99 2.73 -26.73
CA ASN A 105 -9.16 3.38 -28.03
C ASN A 105 -9.93 4.71 -27.93
N SER A 106 -9.30 5.81 -28.33
CA SER A 106 -10.00 6.92 -28.97
C SER A 106 -10.45 6.45 -30.37
N LYS A 107 -11.51 5.65 -30.45
CA LYS A 107 -12.21 5.42 -31.71
C LYS A 107 -13.51 6.21 -31.75
N ASN A 108 -13.52 7.14 -32.69
CA ASN A 108 -14.65 7.74 -33.40
C ASN A 108 -15.59 8.68 -32.62
N VAL A 109 -15.38 9.98 -32.83
CA VAL A 109 -16.50 10.86 -33.19
C VAL A 109 -16.19 11.44 -34.57
N ARG A 110 -16.91 10.94 -35.58
CA ARG A 110 -17.04 11.60 -36.88
C ARG A 110 -17.83 12.89 -36.65
N GLY A 111 -17.28 14.00 -37.16
CA GLY A 111 -17.97 15.24 -37.49
C GLY A 111 -17.37 15.72 -38.79
#